data_AF-A0A523D8M9-F1
#
_entry.id   AF-A0A523D8M9-F1
#
_cell.length_a   1.000
_cell.length_b   1.000
_cell.length_c   1.000
_cell.angle_alpha   90.00
_cell.angle_beta   90.00
_cell.angle_gamma   90.00
#
_symmetry.space_group_name_H-M   'P 1'
#
loop_
_entity.id
_entity.type
_entity.pdbx_description
1 polymer ?
#
loop_
_entity_poly.entity_id
_entity_poly.type
_entity_poly.pdbx_seq_one_letter_code
_entity_poly.pdbx_strand_id
1 'polypeptide(L)'
;MKSKVLVIVTLVVAIIIHLSAFFLMAKGVEPISTYFYLFAWWTYIVFLSCLNHLRGQNSLLLDNPREFLWVFFYSTPVWLFFEIHNFWLNNWHYIGIPVETYVRWPGYVLAFGTVLPGIFETENFLRNFGVFTQIRGRHVAVTRRLLIRFVILGSLMMLLVPWRPDRFFPLVWLGWIFLLDPLIYGKDRQRASLLGQAQGGEYSLLVRLLVAGMMCGLLWEFWNFWASAKWVYTVPYLGFVKIFEMPMLGFFGFPPFALECYLLYRAFLLFRERFLHGQKLIPAVTAVLVVLYCLLAFMGIDRWTVEAYKVIFS
;
A
#
# COMPACT_ATOMS: atom_id res chain seq x y z
N MET A 1 27.19 -2.42 10.33
CA MET A 1 26.21 -2.60 11.43
C MET A 1 25.91 -1.24 12.03
N LYS A 2 24.65 -0.79 12.05
CA LYS A 2 24.28 0.42 12.77
C LYS A 2 24.45 0.18 14.27
N SER A 3 24.95 1.17 15.02
CA SER A 3 25.07 1.04 16.46
C SER A 3 23.69 0.86 17.07
N LYS A 4 23.52 -0.10 18.01
CA LYS A 4 22.26 -0.31 18.74
C LYS A 4 21.77 0.99 19.39
N VAL A 5 22.70 1.82 19.87
CA VAL A 5 22.41 3.14 20.45
C VAL A 5 21.72 4.05 19.44
N LEU A 6 22.24 4.14 18.21
CA LEU A 6 21.66 4.97 17.15
C LEU A 6 20.23 4.53 16.81
N VAL A 7 19.97 3.21 16.79
CA VAL A 7 18.65 2.66 16.49
C VAL A 7 17.66 2.98 17.61
N ILE A 8 18.07 2.88 18.87
CA ILE A 8 17.24 3.26 20.03
C ILE A 8 16.95 4.77 20.02
N VAL A 9 17.94 5.61 19.73
CA VAL A 9 17.73 7.06 19.59
C VAL A 9 16.74 7.35 18.47
N THR A 10 16.88 6.69 17.31
CA THR A 10 15.95 6.86 16.18
C THR A 10 14.52 6.46 16.56
N LEU A 11 14.36 5.35 17.29
CA LEU A 11 13.07 4.88 17.80
C LEU A 11 12.42 5.91 18.73
N VAL A 12 13.19 6.45 19.70
CA VAL A 12 12.70 7.47 20.63
C VAL A 12 12.30 8.74 19.90
N VAL A 13 13.10 9.21 18.94
CA VAL A 13 12.78 10.38 18.11
C VAL A 13 11.50 10.16 17.31
N ALA A 14 11.33 8.98 16.69
CA ALA A 14 10.11 8.66 15.96
C ALA A 14 8.86 8.71 16.86
N ILE A 15 8.95 8.18 18.10
CA ILE A 15 7.87 8.24 19.08
C ILE A 15 7.55 9.69 19.46
N ILE A 16 8.59 10.50 19.76
CA ILE A 16 8.41 11.91 20.14
C ILE A 16 7.73 12.69 19.00
N ILE A 17 8.18 12.50 17.76
CA ILE A 17 7.56 13.16 16.59
C ILE A 17 6.12 12.70 16.42
N HIS A 18 5.83 11.39 16.56
CA HIS A 18 4.47 10.87 16.41
C HIS A 18 3.51 11.49 17.44
N LEU A 19 3.91 11.51 18.72
CA LEU A 19 3.12 12.10 19.80
C LEU A 19 2.96 13.62 19.64
N SER A 20 4.03 14.31 19.22
CA SER A 20 4.00 15.75 18.97
C SER A 20 3.07 16.08 17.80
N ALA A 21 3.09 15.28 16.73
CA ALA A 21 2.19 15.43 15.58
C ALA A 21 0.73 15.27 16.00
N PHE A 22 0.41 14.28 16.83
CA PHE A 22 -0.94 14.12 17.41
C PHE A 22 -1.36 15.34 18.23
N PHE A 23 -0.49 15.82 19.12
CA PHE A 23 -0.81 16.98 19.96
C PHE A 23 -1.05 18.24 19.13
N LEU A 24 -0.18 18.52 18.17
CA LEU A 24 -0.29 19.70 17.30
C LEU A 24 -1.50 19.60 16.35
N MET A 25 -1.80 18.41 15.83
CA MET A 25 -3.01 18.16 15.06
C MET A 25 -4.26 18.42 15.91
N ALA A 26 -4.31 17.92 17.15
CA ALA A 26 -5.45 18.12 18.05
C ALA A 26 -5.64 19.61 18.43
N LYS A 27 -4.57 20.41 18.38
CA LYS A 27 -4.60 21.87 18.56
C LYS A 27 -4.90 22.64 17.26
N GLY A 28 -5.04 21.95 16.11
CA GLY A 28 -5.27 22.58 14.82
C GLY A 28 -4.09 23.39 14.30
N VAL A 29 -2.86 23.10 14.74
CA VAL A 29 -1.67 23.88 14.36
C VAL A 29 -1.24 23.50 12.94
N GLU A 30 -1.21 24.48 12.04
CA GLU A 30 -0.69 24.31 10.69
C GLU A 30 0.84 24.43 10.64
N PRO A 31 1.53 23.70 9.74
CA PRO A 31 0.98 22.81 8.71
C PRO A 31 0.72 21.37 9.21
N ILE A 32 0.91 21.10 10.51
CA ILE A 32 0.87 19.73 11.07
C ILE A 32 -0.53 19.13 11.00
N SER A 33 -1.59 19.91 11.25
CA SER A 33 -2.97 19.41 11.16
C SER A 33 -3.30 18.92 9.75
N THR A 34 -2.88 19.66 8.72
CA THR A 34 -3.06 19.26 7.32
C THR A 34 -2.24 18.02 6.98
N TYR A 35 -0.94 18.00 7.31
CA TYR A 35 -0.06 16.89 6.97
C TYR A 35 0.00 15.78 8.03
N PHE A 36 -0.93 15.75 8.99
CA PHE A 36 -0.91 14.83 10.12
C PHE A 36 -0.76 13.37 9.65
N TYR A 37 -1.50 13.00 8.61
CA TYR A 37 -1.43 11.69 7.97
C TYR A 37 0.00 11.30 7.57
N LEU A 38 0.77 12.22 6.99
CA LEU A 38 2.16 11.98 6.61
C LEU A 38 3.01 11.72 7.86
N PHE A 39 2.92 12.59 8.87
CA PHE A 39 3.70 12.44 10.09
C PHE A 39 3.41 11.09 10.77
N ALA A 40 2.13 10.70 10.85
CA ALA A 40 1.72 9.45 11.46
C ALA A 40 2.32 8.24 10.74
N TRP A 41 2.20 8.15 9.41
CA TRP A 41 2.73 7.03 8.64
C TRP A 41 4.25 6.94 8.62
N TRP A 42 4.93 8.06 8.42
CA TRP A 42 6.40 8.06 8.34
C TRP A 42 7.04 7.68 9.67
N THR A 43 6.52 8.19 10.78
CA THR A 43 7.00 7.80 12.11
C THR A 43 6.64 6.36 12.46
N TYR A 44 5.49 5.84 12.01
CA TYR A 44 5.14 4.42 12.15
C TYR A 44 6.10 3.50 11.38
N ILE A 45 6.40 3.83 10.13
CA ILE A 45 7.37 3.07 9.32
C ILE A 45 8.73 3.07 10.02
N VAL A 46 9.24 4.23 10.44
CA VAL A 46 10.51 4.31 11.16
C VAL A 46 10.48 3.50 12.46
N PHE A 47 9.38 3.58 13.23
CA PHE A 47 9.18 2.82 14.45
C PHE A 47 9.28 1.31 14.19
N LEU A 48 8.53 0.78 13.23
CA LEU A 48 8.60 -0.65 12.88
C LEU A 48 9.95 -1.05 12.31
N SER A 49 10.56 -0.20 11.49
CA SER A 49 11.91 -0.42 10.97
C SER A 49 12.93 -0.57 12.11
N CYS A 50 12.87 0.27 13.14
CA CYS A 50 13.71 0.13 14.33
C CYS A 50 13.46 -1.20 15.05
N LEU A 51 12.20 -1.59 15.28
CA LEU A 51 11.89 -2.87 15.95
C LEU A 51 12.34 -4.07 15.13
N ASN A 52 12.13 -4.05 13.81
CA ASN A 52 12.57 -5.09 12.90
C ASN A 52 14.08 -5.22 12.83
N HIS A 53 14.80 -4.09 12.84
CA HIS A 53 16.26 -4.10 12.93
C HIS A 53 16.74 -4.73 14.25
N LEU A 54 16.17 -4.30 15.39
CA LEU A 54 16.56 -4.78 16.71
C LEU A 54 16.26 -6.28 16.90
N ARG A 55 15.19 -6.79 16.28
CA ARG A 55 14.74 -8.17 16.44
C ARG A 55 15.32 -9.14 15.41
N GLY A 56 15.40 -8.73 14.15
CA GLY A 56 15.73 -9.61 13.03
C GLY A 56 16.75 -9.08 12.02
N GLN A 57 17.23 -7.84 12.16
CA GLN A 57 18.19 -7.18 11.24
C GLN A 57 17.78 -7.26 9.76
N ASN A 58 16.47 -7.18 9.51
CA ASN A 58 15.87 -7.34 8.20
C ASN A 58 14.87 -6.21 7.89
N SER A 59 15.01 -5.05 8.55
CA SER A 59 14.17 -3.89 8.26
C SER A 59 14.38 -3.43 6.83
N LEU A 60 13.29 -3.05 6.18
CA LEU A 60 13.34 -2.49 4.84
C LEU A 60 14.09 -1.16 4.85
N LEU A 61 13.71 -0.22 5.73
CA LEU A 61 14.34 1.11 5.77
C LEU A 61 15.77 1.08 6.33
N LEU A 62 16.02 0.33 7.41
CA LEU A 62 17.30 0.42 8.12
C LEU A 62 18.36 -0.53 7.58
N ASP A 63 17.98 -1.73 7.15
CA ASP A 63 18.91 -2.78 6.71
C ASP A 63 19.01 -2.87 5.19
N ASN A 64 17.92 -2.55 4.47
CA ASN A 64 17.86 -2.61 3.01
C ASN A 64 17.41 -1.28 2.37
N PRO A 65 18.06 -0.13 2.66
CA PRO A 65 17.58 1.20 2.24
C PRO A 65 17.47 1.38 0.73
N ARG A 66 18.28 0.67 -0.06
CA ARG A 66 18.14 0.68 -1.52
C ARG A 66 16.84 0.04 -1.98
N GLU A 67 16.46 -1.07 -1.35
CA GLU A 67 15.19 -1.72 -1.63
C GLU A 67 14.03 -0.91 -1.09
N PHE A 68 14.19 -0.25 0.07
CA PHE A 68 13.21 0.71 0.58
C PHE A 68 12.89 1.79 -0.46
N LEU A 69 13.89 2.38 -1.11
CA LEU A 69 13.64 3.39 -2.16
C LEU A 69 12.84 2.81 -3.33
N TRP A 70 13.14 1.58 -3.76
CA TRP A 70 12.34 0.92 -4.79
C TRP A 70 10.90 0.68 -4.34
N VAL A 71 10.70 0.19 -3.11
CA VAL A 71 9.35 -0.01 -2.55
C VAL A 71 8.59 1.31 -2.45
N PHE A 72 9.23 2.36 -1.93
CA PHE A 72 8.65 3.69 -1.76
C PHE A 72 8.23 4.31 -3.10
N PHE A 73 9.15 4.37 -4.08
CA PHE A 73 8.85 4.97 -5.38
C PHE A 73 7.88 4.12 -6.20
N TYR A 74 7.89 2.79 -6.05
CA TYR A 74 6.91 1.91 -6.70
C TYR A 74 5.55 1.93 -6.01
N SER A 75 5.48 2.32 -4.73
CA SER A 75 4.23 2.39 -3.98
C SER A 75 3.28 3.45 -4.54
N THR A 76 3.80 4.60 -4.97
CA THR A 76 2.98 5.65 -5.59
C THR A 76 2.24 5.18 -6.85
N PRO A 77 2.91 4.65 -7.89
CA PRO A 77 2.21 4.19 -9.09
C PRO A 77 1.25 3.02 -8.82
N VAL A 78 1.56 2.16 -7.84
CA VAL A 78 0.64 1.11 -7.38
C VAL A 78 -0.63 1.72 -6.79
N TRP A 79 -0.53 2.70 -5.89
CA TRP A 79 -1.74 3.35 -5.35
C TRP A 79 -2.53 4.08 -6.45
N LEU A 80 -1.83 4.78 -7.34
CA LEU A 80 -2.44 5.51 -8.44
C LEU A 80 -3.24 4.61 -9.38
N PHE A 81 -2.93 3.33 -9.46
CA PHE A 81 -3.75 2.37 -10.19
C PHE A 81 -5.17 2.30 -9.62
N PHE A 82 -5.31 2.27 -8.29
CA PHE A 82 -6.60 2.26 -7.61
C PHE A 82 -7.30 3.63 -7.69
N GLU A 83 -6.55 4.75 -7.66
CA GLU A 83 -7.09 6.08 -7.91
C GLU A 83 -7.70 6.21 -9.31
N ILE A 84 -7.04 5.66 -10.33
CA ILE A 84 -7.60 5.67 -11.68
C ILE A 84 -8.93 4.94 -11.71
N HIS A 85 -9.06 3.81 -11.00
CA HIS A 85 -10.35 3.13 -10.85
C HIS A 85 -11.37 4.00 -10.13
N ASN A 86 -10.93 4.72 -9.11
CA ASN A 86 -11.78 5.61 -8.34
C ASN A 86 -12.40 6.74 -9.19
N PHE A 87 -11.75 7.20 -10.27
CA PHE A 87 -12.31 8.26 -11.13
C PHE A 87 -13.70 7.94 -11.69
N TRP A 88 -14.05 6.66 -11.88
CA TRP A 88 -15.39 6.24 -12.29
C TRP A 88 -16.16 5.53 -11.19
N LEU A 89 -15.48 4.90 -10.22
CA LEU A 89 -16.15 4.26 -9.08
C LEU A 89 -16.73 5.29 -8.11
N ASN A 90 -16.07 6.44 -7.95
CA ASN A 90 -16.43 7.49 -6.97
C ASN A 90 -16.63 6.91 -5.57
N ASN A 91 -15.72 6.03 -5.14
CA ASN A 91 -15.77 5.36 -3.84
C ASN A 91 -15.23 6.25 -2.72
N TRP A 92 -14.31 7.18 -3.04
CA TRP A 92 -13.78 8.17 -2.11
C TRP A 92 -13.44 9.49 -2.80
N HIS A 93 -13.42 10.57 -2.02
CA HIS A 93 -13.00 11.90 -2.44
C HIS A 93 -12.09 12.54 -1.40
N TYR A 94 -11.28 13.52 -1.81
CA TYR A 94 -10.34 14.23 -0.94
C TYR A 94 -10.84 15.62 -0.56
N ILE A 95 -10.68 15.99 0.70
CA ILE A 95 -11.00 17.32 1.23
C ILE A 95 -9.81 17.91 1.99
N GLY A 96 -9.77 19.24 2.10
CA GLY A 96 -8.74 19.96 2.86
C GLY A 96 -7.35 19.91 2.20
N ILE A 97 -7.28 19.62 0.91
CA ILE A 97 -6.04 19.43 0.17
C ILE A 97 -5.36 20.79 -0.12
N PRO A 98 -4.02 20.93 -0.02
CA PRO A 98 -3.31 22.17 -0.31
C PRO A 98 -3.64 22.75 -1.71
N VAL A 99 -3.87 24.06 -1.82
CA VAL A 99 -4.13 24.74 -3.12
C VAL A 99 -2.89 24.73 -4.01
N GLU A 100 -1.71 24.83 -3.43
CA GLU A 100 -0.44 24.97 -4.15
C GLU A 100 0.03 23.62 -4.72
N THR A 101 0.01 23.47 -6.05
CA THR A 101 0.39 22.23 -6.74
C THR A 101 1.81 21.75 -6.38
N TYR A 102 2.76 22.68 -6.22
CA TYR A 102 4.15 22.38 -5.87
C TYR A 102 4.32 21.82 -4.45
N VAL A 103 3.29 21.95 -3.59
CA VAL A 103 3.24 21.32 -2.27
C VAL A 103 2.39 20.06 -2.31
N ARG A 104 1.23 20.14 -2.97
CA ARG A 104 0.24 19.06 -3.08
C ARG A 104 0.79 17.80 -3.75
N TRP A 105 1.43 17.92 -4.90
CA TRP A 105 1.90 16.74 -5.65
C TRP A 105 3.05 16.00 -4.96
N PRO A 106 4.07 16.67 -4.39
CA PRO A 106 5.01 16.00 -3.50
C PRO A 106 4.32 15.38 -2.29
N GLY A 107 3.29 16.03 -1.74
CA GLY A 107 2.43 15.46 -0.69
C GLY A 107 1.79 14.13 -1.10
N TYR A 108 1.27 14.03 -2.34
CA TYR A 108 0.75 12.78 -2.89
C TYR A 108 1.81 11.68 -2.95
N VAL A 109 3.01 11.99 -3.46
CA VAL A 109 4.12 11.01 -3.49
C VAL A 109 4.49 10.55 -2.08
N LEU A 110 4.55 11.48 -1.12
CA LEU A 110 4.89 11.17 0.27
C LEU A 110 3.77 10.41 1.00
N ALA A 111 2.51 10.57 0.60
CA ALA A 111 1.37 9.85 1.18
C ALA A 111 1.22 8.46 0.55
N PHE A 112 1.18 8.38 -0.77
CA PHE A 112 0.99 7.13 -1.51
C PHE A 112 2.24 6.26 -1.47
N GLY A 113 3.41 6.87 -1.31
CA GLY A 113 4.68 6.21 -1.12
C GLY A 113 4.77 5.37 0.16
N THR A 114 3.94 5.62 1.18
CA THR A 114 3.97 4.88 2.46
C THR A 114 3.19 3.57 2.43
N VAL A 115 2.36 3.33 1.40
CA VAL A 115 1.46 2.18 1.34
C VAL A 115 2.22 0.85 1.39
N LEU A 116 3.09 0.57 0.42
CA LEU A 116 3.86 -0.67 0.40
C LEU A 116 4.85 -0.76 1.58
N PRO A 117 5.64 0.28 1.90
CA PRO A 117 6.53 0.23 3.06
C PRO A 117 5.80 -0.08 4.38
N GLY A 118 4.62 0.51 4.58
CA GLY A 118 3.77 0.26 5.74
C GLY A 118 3.37 -1.21 5.83
N ILE A 119 2.86 -1.79 4.75
CA ILE A 119 2.46 -3.21 4.71
C ILE A 119 3.66 -4.13 4.95
N PHE A 120 4.80 -3.88 4.28
CA PHE A 120 5.96 -4.77 4.34
C PHE A 120 6.69 -4.70 5.68
N GLU A 121 6.85 -3.52 6.29
CA GLU A 121 7.42 -3.41 7.64
C GLU A 121 6.48 -4.02 8.69
N THR A 122 5.15 -3.95 8.48
CA THR A 122 4.16 -4.60 9.35
C THR A 122 4.22 -6.13 9.24
N GLU A 123 4.26 -6.68 8.02
CA GLU A 123 4.46 -8.13 7.82
C GLU A 123 5.76 -8.62 8.44
N ASN A 124 6.84 -7.85 8.26
CA ASN A 124 8.14 -8.18 8.83
C ASN A 124 8.13 -8.12 10.36
N PHE A 125 7.42 -7.14 10.95
CA PHE A 125 7.19 -7.07 12.38
C PHE A 125 6.46 -8.31 12.90
N LEU A 126 5.35 -8.69 12.27
CA LEU A 126 4.64 -9.92 12.62
C LEU A 126 5.57 -11.15 12.56
N ARG A 127 6.36 -11.27 11.48
CA ARG A 127 7.32 -12.36 11.32
C ARG A 127 8.39 -12.39 12.42
N ASN A 128 9.04 -11.26 12.70
CA ASN A 128 10.14 -11.14 13.66
C ASN A 128 9.71 -11.40 15.11
N PHE A 129 8.43 -11.16 15.41
CA PHE A 129 7.83 -11.44 16.70
C PHE A 129 7.15 -12.83 16.78
N GLY A 130 7.35 -13.67 15.76
CA GLY A 130 6.86 -15.06 15.77
C GLY A 130 5.37 -15.22 15.48
N VAL A 131 4.70 -14.16 15.03
CA VAL A 131 3.26 -14.16 14.76
C VAL A 131 3.00 -14.80 13.39
N PHE A 132 2.18 -15.87 13.37
CA PHE A 132 1.83 -16.65 12.16
C PHE A 132 3.06 -17.11 11.34
N THR A 133 4.10 -17.61 12.00
CA THR A 133 5.32 -18.10 11.33
C THR A 133 5.23 -19.56 10.87
N GLN A 134 4.37 -20.36 11.50
CA GLN A 134 4.26 -21.81 11.27
C GLN A 134 2.84 -22.23 10.85
N ILE A 135 2.21 -21.48 9.94
CA ILE A 135 0.90 -21.84 9.40
C ILE A 135 1.08 -22.81 8.24
N ARG A 136 0.97 -24.10 8.58
CA ARG A 136 0.95 -25.22 7.64
C ARG A 136 -0.48 -25.63 7.34
N GLY A 137 -0.73 -26.11 6.13
CA GLY A 137 -2.05 -26.58 5.73
C GLY A 137 -2.00 -27.61 4.61
N ARG A 138 -3.16 -27.91 4.04
CA ARG A 138 -3.28 -28.87 2.94
C ARG A 138 -2.46 -28.42 1.73
N HIS A 139 -1.74 -29.34 1.11
CA HIS A 139 -1.08 -29.12 -0.16
C HIS A 139 -2.10 -28.87 -1.28
N VAL A 140 -1.94 -27.77 -2.02
CA VAL A 140 -2.78 -27.47 -3.19
C VAL A 140 -2.17 -28.10 -4.44
N ALA A 141 -2.93 -28.92 -5.17
CA ALA A 141 -2.52 -29.44 -6.47
C ALA A 141 -2.63 -28.35 -7.54
N VAL A 142 -1.57 -27.56 -7.72
CA VAL A 142 -1.55 -26.47 -8.70
C VAL A 142 -1.26 -27.01 -10.11
N THR A 143 -2.33 -27.17 -10.88
CA THR A 143 -2.30 -27.65 -12.27
C THR A 143 -2.32 -26.48 -13.27
N ARG A 144 -1.89 -26.72 -14.52
CA ARG A 144 -2.02 -25.72 -15.60
C ARG A 144 -3.46 -25.23 -15.78
N ARG A 145 -4.44 -26.12 -15.61
CA ARG A 145 -5.88 -25.78 -15.69
C ARG A 145 -6.30 -24.82 -14.59
N LEU A 146 -5.77 -24.98 -13.37
CA LEU A 146 -6.03 -24.07 -12.25
C LEU A 146 -5.48 -22.67 -12.53
N LEU A 147 -4.23 -22.58 -13.02
CA LEU A 147 -3.60 -21.31 -13.37
C LEU A 147 -4.40 -20.56 -14.45
N ILE A 148 -4.85 -21.26 -15.51
CA ILE A 148 -5.68 -20.66 -16.55
C ILE A 148 -7.02 -20.18 -15.97
N ARG A 149 -7.66 -20.96 -15.09
CA ARG A 149 -8.91 -20.55 -14.43
C ARG A 149 -8.73 -19.31 -13.57
N PHE A 150 -7.61 -19.17 -12.86
CA PHE A 150 -7.29 -17.98 -12.09
C PHE A 150 -7.16 -16.76 -13.01
N VAL A 151 -6.40 -16.87 -14.09
CA VAL A 151 -6.26 -15.76 -15.05
C VAL A 151 -7.63 -15.37 -15.64
N ILE A 152 -8.43 -16.34 -16.07
CA ILE A 152 -9.79 -16.07 -16.60
C ILE A 152 -10.65 -15.38 -15.52
N LEU A 153 -10.65 -15.89 -14.29
CA LEU A 153 -11.43 -15.32 -13.19
C LEU A 153 -11.00 -13.87 -12.90
N GLY A 154 -9.70 -13.62 -12.78
CA GLY A 154 -9.17 -12.29 -12.56
C GLY A 154 -9.49 -11.33 -13.71
N SER A 155 -9.38 -11.79 -14.96
CA SER A 155 -9.79 -11.01 -16.13
C SER A 155 -11.27 -10.68 -16.10
N LEU A 156 -12.13 -11.65 -15.81
CA LEU A 156 -13.57 -11.42 -15.68
C LEU A 156 -13.88 -10.43 -14.55
N MET A 157 -13.24 -10.57 -13.39
CA MET A 157 -13.39 -9.64 -12.27
C MET A 157 -13.05 -8.20 -12.70
N MET A 158 -11.90 -8.00 -13.33
CA MET A 158 -11.46 -6.66 -13.78
C MET A 158 -12.32 -6.09 -14.91
N LEU A 159 -12.88 -6.93 -15.79
CA LEU A 159 -13.80 -6.49 -16.85
C LEU A 159 -15.19 -6.14 -16.31
N LEU A 160 -15.64 -6.78 -15.23
CA LEU A 160 -16.93 -6.51 -14.61
C LEU A 160 -16.95 -5.18 -13.84
N VAL A 161 -15.81 -4.75 -13.28
CA VAL A 161 -15.68 -3.48 -12.53
C VAL A 161 -16.21 -2.28 -13.35
N PRO A 162 -15.72 -1.99 -14.57
CA PRO A 162 -16.23 -0.87 -15.36
C PRO A 162 -17.63 -1.12 -15.95
N TRP A 163 -18.09 -2.37 -16.06
CA TRP A 163 -19.42 -2.68 -16.63
C TRP A 163 -20.58 -2.30 -15.70
N ARG A 164 -20.46 -2.59 -14.39
CA ARG A 164 -21.43 -2.17 -13.35
C ARG A 164 -20.67 -1.72 -12.09
N PRO A 165 -20.10 -0.50 -12.09
CA PRO A 165 -19.26 -0.02 -11.00
C PRO A 165 -19.99 0.02 -9.65
N ASP A 166 -21.29 0.30 -9.66
CA ASP A 166 -22.16 0.34 -8.47
C ASP A 166 -22.25 -0.99 -7.71
N ARG A 167 -21.97 -2.12 -8.37
CA ARG A 167 -22.04 -3.46 -7.78
C ARG A 167 -20.70 -4.18 -7.72
N PHE A 168 -19.88 -4.02 -8.76
CA PHE A 168 -18.64 -4.79 -8.91
C PHE A 168 -17.40 -4.04 -8.45
N PHE A 169 -17.52 -2.85 -7.86
CA PHE A 169 -16.37 -2.17 -7.25
C PHE A 169 -15.56 -3.06 -6.28
N PRO A 170 -16.13 -4.01 -5.50
CA PRO A 170 -15.31 -4.81 -4.59
C PRO A 170 -14.31 -5.73 -5.32
N LEU A 171 -14.59 -6.06 -6.59
CA LEU A 171 -13.74 -6.96 -7.38
C LEU A 171 -12.37 -6.35 -7.70
N VAL A 172 -12.23 -5.02 -7.65
CA VAL A 172 -10.94 -4.34 -7.88
C VAL A 172 -9.89 -4.73 -6.84
N TRP A 173 -10.33 -5.11 -5.62
CA TRP A 173 -9.46 -5.48 -4.49
C TRP A 173 -9.09 -6.98 -4.48
N LEU A 174 -9.50 -7.73 -5.51
CA LEU A 174 -9.28 -9.17 -5.63
C LEU A 174 -8.71 -9.56 -6.99
N GLY A 175 -9.10 -8.86 -8.06
CA GLY A 175 -8.81 -9.25 -9.44
C GLY A 175 -7.32 -9.45 -9.72
N TRP A 176 -6.45 -8.60 -9.16
CA TRP A 176 -5.01 -8.71 -9.41
C TRP A 176 -4.37 -9.90 -8.71
N ILE A 177 -4.94 -10.38 -7.61
CA ILE A 177 -4.48 -11.60 -6.95
C ILE A 177 -4.54 -12.76 -7.95
N PHE A 178 -5.68 -12.91 -8.62
CA PHE A 178 -5.94 -13.98 -9.59
C PHE A 178 -5.18 -13.79 -10.91
N LEU A 179 -4.88 -12.56 -11.30
CA LEU A 179 -4.10 -12.27 -12.52
C LEU A 179 -2.59 -12.47 -12.31
N LEU A 180 -2.03 -11.97 -11.22
CA LEU A 180 -0.58 -11.89 -11.02
C LEU A 180 0.02 -13.16 -10.46
N ASP A 181 -0.64 -13.79 -9.50
CA ASP A 181 -0.05 -14.95 -8.82
C ASP A 181 0.24 -16.12 -9.79
N PRO A 182 -0.62 -16.45 -10.78
CA PRO A 182 -0.29 -17.45 -11.80
C PRO A 182 0.91 -17.07 -12.68
N LEU A 183 1.09 -15.78 -12.99
CA LEU A 183 2.22 -15.30 -13.78
C LEU A 183 3.52 -15.42 -12.99
N ILE A 184 3.49 -15.03 -11.71
CA ILE A 184 4.61 -15.13 -10.77
C ILE A 184 4.93 -16.61 -10.54
N TYR A 185 3.94 -17.47 -10.37
CA TYR A 185 4.11 -18.91 -10.21
C TYR A 185 4.94 -19.54 -11.34
N GLY A 186 4.74 -19.07 -12.58
CA GLY A 186 5.50 -19.55 -13.75
C GLY A 186 6.95 -19.08 -13.79
N LYS A 187 7.35 -18.11 -12.96
CA LYS A 187 8.69 -17.47 -12.96
C LYS A 187 9.45 -17.68 -11.65
N ASP A 188 8.80 -17.50 -10.52
CA ASP A 188 9.32 -17.71 -9.18
C ASP A 188 8.25 -18.38 -8.30
N ARG A 189 8.18 -19.70 -8.44
CA ARG A 189 7.18 -20.55 -7.81
C ARG A 189 7.29 -20.56 -6.29
N GLN A 190 8.48 -20.77 -5.74
CA GLN A 190 8.62 -21.13 -4.32
C GLN A 190 8.81 -19.92 -3.41
N ARG A 191 9.36 -18.80 -3.91
CA ARG A 191 9.69 -17.64 -3.06
C ARG A 191 8.69 -16.50 -3.20
N ALA A 192 8.19 -16.27 -4.41
CA ALA A 192 7.32 -15.13 -4.69
C ALA A 192 5.83 -15.51 -4.76
N SER A 193 5.47 -16.63 -5.39
CA SER A 193 4.06 -16.99 -5.57
C SER A 193 3.37 -17.49 -4.29
N LEU A 194 2.13 -17.05 -4.08
CA LEU A 194 1.26 -17.55 -3.00
C LEU A 194 0.74 -18.96 -3.31
N LEU A 195 0.32 -19.22 -4.54
CA LEU A 195 -0.06 -20.56 -5.03
C LEU A 195 1.09 -21.56 -4.90
N GLY A 196 2.32 -21.13 -5.19
CA GLY A 196 3.48 -22.01 -5.08
C GLY A 196 3.84 -22.34 -3.63
N GLN A 197 3.64 -21.40 -2.69
CA GLN A 197 3.72 -21.68 -1.25
C GLN A 197 2.59 -22.61 -0.80
N ALA A 198 1.36 -22.36 -1.22
CA ALA A 198 0.21 -23.20 -0.90
C ALA A 198 0.35 -24.64 -1.43
N GLN A 199 1.02 -24.82 -2.57
CA GLN A 199 1.39 -26.15 -3.06
C GLN A 199 2.36 -26.87 -2.11
N GLY A 200 3.28 -26.14 -1.49
CA GLY A 200 4.15 -26.64 -0.42
C GLY A 200 3.48 -26.78 0.95
N GLY A 201 2.18 -26.44 1.05
CA GLY A 201 1.45 -26.43 2.32
C GLY A 201 1.82 -25.24 3.22
N GLU A 202 2.48 -24.22 2.68
CA GLU A 202 2.92 -23.02 3.40
C GLU A 202 1.95 -21.86 3.24
N TYR A 203 1.38 -21.40 4.35
CA TYR A 203 0.39 -20.31 4.38
C TYR A 203 0.82 -19.15 5.29
N SER A 204 1.97 -19.26 5.95
CA SER A 204 2.46 -18.26 6.89
C SER A 204 2.55 -16.86 6.29
N LEU A 205 3.09 -16.72 5.06
CA LEU A 205 3.17 -15.41 4.40
C LEU A 205 1.78 -14.85 4.07
N LEU A 206 0.90 -15.70 3.50
CA LEU A 206 -0.45 -15.31 3.13
C LEU A 206 -1.21 -14.76 4.36
N VAL A 207 -1.17 -15.49 5.48
CA VAL A 207 -1.85 -15.07 6.71
C VAL A 207 -1.23 -13.79 7.27
N ARG A 208 0.11 -13.68 7.31
CA ARG A 208 0.75 -12.44 7.80
C ARG A 208 0.43 -11.24 6.92
N LEU A 209 0.36 -11.38 5.60
CA LEU A 209 -0.04 -10.29 4.71
C LEU A 209 -1.50 -9.88 4.92
N LEU A 210 -2.42 -10.83 5.08
CA LEU A 210 -3.83 -10.54 5.39
C LEU A 210 -3.94 -9.75 6.71
N VAL A 211 -3.20 -10.16 7.74
CA VAL A 211 -3.19 -9.49 9.05
C VAL A 211 -2.51 -8.13 8.97
N ALA A 212 -1.38 -8.01 8.26
CA ALA A 212 -0.70 -6.74 8.01
C ALA A 212 -1.62 -5.77 7.27
N GLY A 213 -2.34 -6.25 6.24
CA GLY A 213 -3.37 -5.50 5.53
C GLY A 213 -4.46 -5.00 6.48
N MET A 214 -5.01 -5.87 7.33
CA MET A 214 -6.00 -5.46 8.33
C MET A 214 -5.46 -4.40 9.30
N MET A 215 -4.25 -4.59 9.82
CA MET A 215 -3.61 -3.63 10.74
C MET A 215 -3.37 -2.28 10.06
N CYS A 216 -2.78 -2.27 8.86
CA CYS A 216 -2.57 -1.05 8.10
C CYS A 216 -3.90 -0.39 7.72
N GLY A 217 -4.93 -1.16 7.37
CA GLY A 217 -6.29 -0.70 7.15
C GLY A 217 -6.87 0.07 8.32
N LEU A 218 -6.82 -0.51 9.51
CA LEU A 218 -7.25 0.13 10.74
C LEU A 218 -6.47 1.43 11.03
N LEU A 219 -5.16 1.42 10.82
CA LEU A 219 -4.31 2.60 11.03
C LEU A 219 -4.54 3.68 9.98
N TRP A 220 -4.77 3.32 8.71
CA TRP A 220 -5.14 4.25 7.64
C TRP A 220 -6.38 5.02 8.04
N GLU A 221 -7.44 4.31 8.41
CA GLU A 221 -8.69 4.92 8.82
C GLU A 221 -8.56 5.75 10.09
N PHE A 222 -7.84 5.24 11.09
CA PHE A 222 -7.62 5.95 12.34
C PHE A 222 -6.89 7.27 12.11
N TRP A 223 -5.80 7.30 11.34
CA TRP A 223 -5.03 8.52 11.12
C TRP A 223 -5.69 9.47 10.12
N ASN A 224 -6.38 8.95 9.11
CA ASN A 224 -7.15 9.73 8.16
C ASN A 224 -8.28 10.51 8.84
N PHE A 225 -8.98 9.88 9.80
CA PHE A 225 -10.11 10.49 10.50
C PHE A 225 -9.79 11.86 11.10
N TRP A 226 -8.60 11.99 11.67
CA TRP A 226 -8.14 13.18 12.38
C TRP A 226 -7.45 14.22 11.49
N ALA A 227 -6.94 13.83 10.32
CA ALA A 227 -6.20 14.73 9.46
C ALA A 227 -7.11 15.81 8.85
N SER A 228 -6.61 17.04 8.73
CA SER A 228 -7.35 18.11 8.04
C SER A 228 -7.41 17.87 6.53
N ALA A 229 -6.31 17.39 5.92
CA ALA A 229 -6.35 16.82 4.58
C ALA A 229 -6.61 15.32 4.68
N LYS A 230 -7.76 14.87 4.17
CA LYS A 230 -8.21 13.48 4.33
C LYS A 230 -9.04 13.01 3.16
N TRP A 231 -9.22 11.69 3.04
CA TRP A 231 -10.24 11.11 2.17
C TRP A 231 -11.53 10.83 2.95
N VAL A 232 -12.65 10.93 2.25
CA VAL A 232 -13.99 10.62 2.76
C VAL A 232 -14.65 9.62 1.81
N TYR A 233 -15.30 8.59 2.38
CA TYR A 233 -15.92 7.53 1.60
C TYR A 233 -17.35 7.84 1.18
N THR A 234 -17.65 7.53 -0.07
CA THR A 234 -18.94 7.65 -0.75
C THR A 234 -19.41 6.29 -1.28
N VAL A 235 -19.09 5.21 -0.56
CA VAL A 235 -19.35 3.83 -1.02
C VAL A 235 -20.87 3.52 -1.07
N PRO A 236 -21.40 3.09 -2.22
CA PRO A 236 -22.81 2.72 -2.37
C PRO A 236 -23.24 1.60 -1.41
N TYR A 237 -24.46 1.68 -0.89
CA TYR A 237 -25.13 0.62 -0.11
C TYR A 237 -24.44 0.17 1.19
N LEU A 238 -23.37 0.82 1.64
CA LEU A 238 -22.60 0.41 2.84
C LEU A 238 -22.60 1.46 3.96
N GLY A 239 -23.36 2.55 3.84
CA GLY A 239 -23.35 3.67 4.80
C GLY A 239 -23.96 3.41 6.18
N PHE A 240 -24.42 2.19 6.48
CA PHE A 240 -25.28 1.94 7.65
C PHE A 240 -24.52 1.83 8.98
N VAL A 241 -23.24 1.40 8.95
CA VAL A 241 -22.36 1.36 10.13
C VAL A 241 -20.95 1.74 9.71
N LYS A 242 -20.47 2.91 10.16
CA LYS A 242 -19.11 3.40 9.91
C LYS A 242 -18.23 3.22 11.15
N ILE A 243 -16.97 2.84 10.95
CA ILE A 243 -15.90 2.96 11.93
C ILE A 243 -14.91 3.95 11.33
N PHE A 244 -14.78 5.12 11.95
CA PHE A 244 -14.17 6.31 11.33
C PHE A 244 -14.92 6.74 10.06
N GLU A 245 -14.22 6.99 8.96
CA GLU A 245 -14.85 7.38 7.69
C GLU A 245 -15.36 6.14 6.91
N MET A 246 -14.77 4.97 7.14
CA MET A 246 -15.06 3.76 6.36
C MET A 246 -16.28 2.99 6.88
N PRO A 247 -17.14 2.49 5.98
CA PRO A 247 -18.06 1.41 6.30
C PRO A 247 -17.38 0.20 6.92
N MET A 248 -17.99 -0.43 7.92
CA MET A 248 -17.42 -1.63 8.57
C MET A 248 -17.08 -2.73 7.55
N LEU A 249 -17.93 -2.93 6.54
CA LEU A 249 -17.68 -3.91 5.47
C LEU A 249 -16.52 -3.53 4.54
N GLY A 250 -16.18 -2.24 4.47
CA GLY A 250 -15.03 -1.76 3.72
C GLY A 250 -13.70 -2.31 4.26
N PHE A 251 -13.59 -2.56 5.57
CA PHE A 251 -12.36 -3.05 6.17
C PHE A 251 -11.93 -4.42 5.62
N PHE A 252 -12.87 -5.22 5.11
CA PHE A 252 -12.56 -6.49 4.46
C PHE A 252 -11.82 -6.34 3.13
N GLY A 253 -11.75 -5.13 2.57
CA GLY A 253 -10.92 -4.82 1.41
C GLY A 253 -9.43 -4.73 1.72
N PHE A 254 -9.04 -4.37 2.96
CA PHE A 254 -7.63 -4.17 3.30
C PHE A 254 -6.78 -5.45 3.34
N PRO A 255 -7.28 -6.58 3.89
CA PRO A 255 -6.53 -7.84 3.85
C PRO A 255 -6.17 -8.31 2.42
N PRO A 256 -7.11 -8.43 1.46
CA PRO A 256 -6.77 -8.83 0.10
C PRO A 256 -5.96 -7.74 -0.64
N PHE A 257 -6.19 -6.45 -0.37
CA PHE A 257 -5.35 -5.37 -0.90
C PHE A 257 -3.86 -5.55 -0.57
N ALA A 258 -3.52 -6.01 0.65
CA ALA A 258 -2.13 -6.31 0.99
C ALA A 258 -1.53 -7.46 0.17
N LEU A 259 -2.35 -8.42 -0.26
CA LEU A 259 -1.92 -9.47 -1.18
C LEU A 259 -1.67 -8.89 -2.58
N GLU A 260 -2.52 -7.98 -3.06
CA GLU A 260 -2.31 -7.28 -4.34
C GLU A 260 -1.04 -6.44 -4.31
N CYS A 261 -0.80 -5.67 -3.25
CA CYS A 261 0.45 -4.91 -3.06
C CYS A 261 1.69 -5.80 -3.13
N TYR A 262 1.65 -6.94 -2.43
CA TYR A 262 2.73 -7.92 -2.46
C TYR A 262 2.97 -8.48 -3.87
N LEU A 263 1.91 -8.92 -4.55
CA LEU A 263 2.03 -9.53 -5.89
C LEU A 263 2.43 -8.50 -6.96
N LEU A 264 1.92 -7.28 -6.91
CA LEU A 264 2.35 -6.18 -7.78
C LEU A 264 3.83 -5.90 -7.60
N TYR A 265 4.30 -5.83 -6.35
CA TYR A 265 5.73 -5.64 -6.10
C TYR A 265 6.57 -6.82 -6.58
N ARG A 266 6.13 -8.07 -6.40
CA ARG A 266 6.82 -9.25 -6.95
C ARG A 266 6.87 -9.23 -8.47
N ALA A 267 5.79 -8.82 -9.14
CA ALA A 267 5.78 -8.65 -10.58
C ALA A 267 6.78 -7.56 -11.02
N PHE A 268 6.87 -6.46 -10.27
CA PHE A 268 7.88 -5.42 -10.50
C PHE A 268 9.31 -5.93 -10.32
N LEU A 269 9.59 -6.75 -9.31
CA LEU A 269 10.92 -7.35 -9.13
C LEU A 269 11.32 -8.19 -10.35
N LEU A 270 10.42 -9.03 -10.86
CA LEU A 270 10.65 -9.83 -12.06
C LEU A 270 10.87 -8.94 -13.29
N PHE A 271 10.11 -7.85 -13.42
CA PHE A 271 10.32 -6.86 -14.48
C PHE A 271 11.69 -6.17 -14.35
N ARG A 272 12.06 -5.75 -13.14
CA ARG A 272 13.34 -5.10 -12.84
C ARG A 272 14.52 -5.99 -13.20
N GLU A 273 14.50 -7.24 -12.75
CA GLU A 273 15.54 -8.22 -13.05
C GLU A 273 15.68 -8.48 -14.55
N ARG A 274 14.55 -8.56 -15.27
CA ARG A 274 14.52 -8.85 -16.70
C ARG A 274 14.95 -7.68 -17.59
N PHE A 275 14.53 -6.46 -17.24
CA PHE A 275 14.56 -5.32 -18.16
C PHE A 275 15.41 -4.15 -17.67
N LEU A 276 15.69 -4.05 -16.36
CA LEU A 276 16.37 -2.89 -15.78
C LEU A 276 17.86 -3.12 -15.47
N HIS A 277 18.40 -4.32 -15.68
CA HIS A 277 19.80 -4.68 -15.41
C HIS A 277 20.73 -4.65 -16.65
N GLY A 278 20.38 -3.89 -17.69
CA GLY A 278 21.12 -3.89 -18.97
C GLY A 278 21.27 -2.51 -19.62
N GLN A 279 20.86 -2.40 -20.88
CA GLN A 279 20.96 -1.16 -21.66
C GLN A 279 20.21 -0.01 -20.98
N LYS A 280 20.86 1.15 -20.84
CA LYS A 280 20.33 2.32 -20.12
C LYS A 280 19.03 2.88 -20.71
N LEU A 281 18.71 2.58 -21.96
CA LEU A 281 17.51 3.08 -22.64
C LEU A 281 16.22 2.56 -21.98
N ILE A 282 16.11 1.27 -21.71
CA ILE A 282 14.88 0.67 -21.15
C ILE A 282 14.57 1.24 -19.76
N PRO A 283 15.54 1.33 -18.80
CA PRO A 283 15.33 2.04 -17.55
C PRO A 283 14.92 3.50 -17.71
N ALA A 284 15.58 4.24 -18.61
CA ALA A 284 15.27 5.66 -18.83
C ALA A 284 13.84 5.84 -19.36
N VAL A 285 13.45 5.08 -20.38
CA VAL A 285 12.09 5.10 -20.95
C VAL A 285 11.06 4.68 -19.90
N THR A 286 11.34 3.61 -19.14
CA THR A 286 10.44 3.16 -18.06
C THR A 286 10.25 4.25 -17.01
N ALA A 287 11.32 4.91 -16.58
CA ALA A 287 11.24 6.00 -15.61
C ALA A 287 10.41 7.18 -16.14
N VAL A 288 10.62 7.57 -17.41
CA VAL A 288 9.82 8.63 -18.05
C VAL A 288 8.34 8.25 -18.13
N LEU A 289 8.02 7.01 -18.52
CA LEU A 289 6.64 6.54 -18.59
C LEU A 289 5.96 6.49 -17.21
N VAL A 290 6.68 6.06 -16.17
CA VAL A 290 6.17 6.05 -14.80
C VAL A 290 5.94 7.48 -14.30
N VAL A 291 6.86 8.40 -14.55
CA VAL A 291 6.68 9.82 -14.19
C VAL A 291 5.48 10.39 -14.92
N LEU A 292 5.35 10.18 -16.23
CA LEU A 292 4.21 10.64 -17.02
C LEU A 292 2.90 10.07 -16.49
N TYR A 293 2.86 8.76 -16.20
CA TYR A 293 1.71 8.10 -15.58
C TYR A 293 1.32 8.76 -14.25
N CYS A 294 2.29 9.02 -13.37
CA CYS A 294 2.03 9.68 -12.09
C CYS A 294 1.49 11.10 -12.27
N LEU A 295 2.08 11.90 -13.16
CA LEU A 295 1.65 13.27 -13.43
C LEU A 295 0.21 13.31 -13.98
N LEU A 296 -0.10 12.44 -14.95
CA LEU A 296 -1.45 12.35 -15.52
C LEU A 296 -2.48 11.90 -14.46
N ALA A 297 -2.12 10.94 -13.61
CA ALA A 297 -3.00 10.52 -12.53
C ALA A 297 -3.19 11.61 -11.47
N PHE A 298 -2.15 12.37 -11.11
CA PHE A 298 -2.27 13.52 -10.20
C PHE A 298 -3.19 14.60 -10.77
N MET A 299 -3.09 14.90 -12.07
CA MET A 299 -4.04 15.78 -12.75
C MET A 299 -5.47 15.24 -12.70
N GLY A 300 -5.65 13.92 -12.83
CA GLY A 300 -6.94 13.26 -12.68
C GLY A 300 -7.50 13.37 -11.27
N ILE A 301 -6.67 13.15 -10.24
CA ILE A 301 -7.04 13.32 -8.82
C ILE A 301 -7.51 14.76 -8.58
N ASP A 302 -6.75 15.75 -9.02
CA ASP A 302 -7.12 17.17 -8.90
C ASP A 302 -8.44 17.49 -9.61
N ARG A 303 -8.74 16.81 -10.72
CA ARG A 303 -9.93 17.09 -11.54
C ARG A 303 -11.20 16.42 -11.04
N TRP A 304 -11.08 15.21 -10.49
CA TRP A 304 -12.21 14.31 -10.24
C TRP A 304 -12.32 13.81 -8.79
N THR A 305 -11.21 13.75 -8.05
CA THR A 305 -11.21 13.18 -6.70
C THR A 305 -11.14 14.27 -5.61
N VAL A 306 -10.49 15.41 -5.86
CA VAL A 306 -10.45 16.52 -4.88
C VAL A 306 -11.73 17.34 -4.95
N GLU A 307 -12.46 17.39 -3.84
CA GLU A 307 -13.68 18.20 -3.70
C GLU A 307 -13.41 19.58 -3.08
N ALA A 308 -12.45 19.67 -2.16
CA ALA A 308 -12.17 20.90 -1.43
C ALA A 308 -10.67 21.14 -1.24
N TYR A 309 -10.24 22.32 -1.67
CA TYR A 309 -8.88 22.82 -1.45
C TYR A 309 -8.81 23.77 -0.24
N LYS A 310 -7.61 23.89 0.35
CA LYS A 310 -7.31 24.72 1.52
C LYS A 310 -5.96 25.42 1.36
N VAL A 311 -5.89 26.69 1.74
CA VAL A 311 -4.63 27.45 1.85
C VAL A 311 -3.99 27.13 3.20
N ILE A 312 -2.71 26.75 3.21
CA ILE A 312 -1.99 26.32 4.42
C ILE A 312 -0.92 27.32 4.83
N PHE A 313 -0.24 27.91 3.85
CA PHE A 313 0.80 28.91 4.06
C PHE A 313 0.24 30.26 3.63
N SER A 314 -0.32 30.99 4.60
CA SER A 314 -0.85 32.35 4.43
C SER A 314 0.09 33.38 5.04
#